data_AF-A0A4R0XQN2-F1
#
_entry.id   AF-A0A4R0XQN2-F1
#
_cell.length_a   1.000
_cell.length_b   1.000
_cell.length_c   1.000
_cell.angle_alpha   90.00
_cell.angle_beta   90.00
_cell.angle_gamma   90.00
#
_symmetry.space_group_name_H-M   'P 1'
#
loop_
_entity.id
_entity.type
_entity.pdbx_description
1 polymer ?
#
loop_
_entity_poly.entity_id
_entity_poly.type
_entity_poly.pdbx_seq_one_letter_code
_entity_poly.pdbx_strand_id
1 'polypeptide(L)'
;MYDSGSEPASGLGIIFTILIVLLTIVFLALWIWGIYKATKTNDREIRTGRIFLHLIIWGGLAAAIIYAIKVTSNQNEDIKNRLYSYNPKIENQSSFREDSNKMQIAKIDKLLESKSITKEEHKKLKEKYTK
;
A
#
# COMPACT_ATOMS: atom_id res chain seq x y z
N MET A 1 23.67 -8.22 6.83
CA MET A 1 22.73 -9.13 6.16
C MET A 1 21.49 -9.21 7.03
N TYR A 2 20.40 -8.55 6.64
CA TYR A 2 19.09 -8.75 7.27
C TYR A 2 18.33 -9.71 6.37
N ASP A 3 18.12 -10.92 6.89
CA ASP A 3 17.22 -11.90 6.34
C ASP A 3 15.99 -11.98 7.26
N SER A 4 14.87 -12.37 6.67
CA SER A 4 13.58 -12.71 7.25
C SER A 4 12.69 -11.57 7.76
N GLY A 5 11.53 -11.48 7.12
CA GLY A 5 10.41 -10.65 7.55
C GLY A 5 9.24 -10.71 6.58
N SER A 6 8.93 -11.89 6.02
CA SER A 6 7.61 -12.12 5.45
C SER A 6 6.61 -11.96 6.60
N GLU A 7 5.99 -10.78 6.67
CA GLU A 7 4.94 -10.50 7.62
C GLU A 7 3.90 -11.63 7.56
N PRO A 8 3.54 -12.26 8.70
CA PRO A 8 2.48 -13.25 8.67
C PRO A 8 1.23 -12.55 8.15
N ALA A 9 0.70 -13.02 7.03
CA ALA A 9 -0.57 -12.55 6.50
C ALA A 9 -1.59 -12.58 7.65
N SER A 10 -2.03 -11.40 8.08
CA SER A 10 -3.00 -11.26 9.16
C SER A 10 -4.18 -12.20 8.88
N GLY A 11 -4.76 -12.84 9.91
CA GLY A 11 -5.84 -13.81 9.72
C GLY A 11 -7.00 -13.28 8.87
N LEU A 12 -7.22 -11.96 8.87
CA LEU A 12 -8.19 -11.27 8.03
C LEU A 12 -7.82 -11.28 6.53
N GLY A 13 -6.54 -11.11 6.20
CA GLY A 13 -6.03 -11.15 4.82
C GLY A 13 -6.10 -12.56 4.21
N ILE A 14 -5.91 -13.60 5.02
CA ILE A 14 -6.06 -15.00 4.57
C ILE A 14 -7.52 -15.28 4.22
N ILE A 15 -8.46 -14.89 5.09
CA ILE A 15 -9.91 -15.08 4.84
C ILE A 15 -10.35 -14.32 3.59
N PHE A 16 -9.90 -13.08 3.42
CA PHE A 16 -10.19 -12.29 2.22
C PHE A 16 -9.64 -12.93 0.94
N THR A 17 -8.43 -13.47 1.00
CA THR A 17 -7.81 -14.17 -0.14
C THR A 17 -8.59 -15.45 -0.50
N ILE A 18 -8.98 -16.24 0.50
CA ILE A 18 -9.79 -17.44 0.30
C ILE A 18 -11.15 -17.09 -0.33
N LEU A 19 -11.78 -16.00 0.12
CA LEU A 19 -13.04 -15.52 -0.45
C LEU A 19 -12.89 -15.17 -1.94
N ILE A 20 -11.81 -14.47 -2.32
CA ILE A 20 -11.52 -14.14 -3.72
C ILE A 20 -11.29 -15.39 -4.56
N VAL A 21 -10.59 -16.39 -4.03
CA VAL A 21 -10.35 -17.66 -4.70
C VAL A 21 -11.68 -18.41 -4.92
N LEU A 22 -12.54 -18.46 -3.91
CA LEU A 22 -13.87 -19.08 -4.05
C LEU A 22 -14.72 -18.35 -5.09
N LEU A 23 -14.73 -17.03 -5.07
CA LEU A 23 -15.46 -16.21 -6.04
C LEU A 23 -14.95 -16.45 -7.46
N THR A 24 -13.63 -16.53 -7.67
CA THR A 24 -13.06 -16.81 -9.00
C THR A 24 -13.42 -18.20 -9.50
N ILE A 25 -13.43 -19.23 -8.64
CA ILE A 25 -13.87 -20.58 -9.01
C ILE A 25 -15.34 -20.58 -9.44
N VAL A 26 -16.22 -19.92 -8.68
CA VAL A 26 -17.65 -19.80 -9.03
C VAL A 26 -17.82 -19.07 -10.36
N PHE A 27 -17.07 -17.99 -10.58
CA PHE A 27 -17.09 -17.23 -11.83
C PHE A 27 -16.68 -18.09 -13.03
N LEU A 28 -15.63 -18.90 -12.86
CA LEU A 28 -15.15 -19.82 -13.90
C LEU A 28 -16.18 -20.91 -14.22
N ALA A 29 -16.82 -21.46 -13.19
CA ALA A 29 -17.87 -22.47 -13.36
C ALA A 29 -19.07 -21.91 -14.14
N LEU A 30 -19.52 -20.69 -13.82
CA LEU A 30 -20.59 -20.01 -14.54
C LEU A 30 -20.22 -19.73 -16.01
N TRP A 31 -18.96 -19.37 -16.26
CA TRP A 31 -18.43 -19.15 -17.61
C TRP A 31 -18.53 -20.42 -18.47
N ILE A 32 -18.02 -21.53 -17.96
CA ILE A 32 -18.03 -22.84 -18.64
C ILE A 32 -19.47 -23.32 -18.86
N TRP A 33 -20.33 -23.16 -17.84
CA TRP A 33 -21.73 -23.53 -17.92
C TRP A 33 -22.49 -22.74 -18.99
N GLY A 34 -22.23 -21.43 -19.10
CA GLY A 34 -22.82 -20.57 -20.12
C GLY A 34 -22.48 -21.02 -21.55
N ILE A 35 -21.21 -21.38 -21.78
CA ILE A 35 -20.75 -21.92 -23.06
C ILE A 35 -21.39 -23.30 -23.33
N TYR A 36 -21.40 -24.19 -22.34
CA TYR A 36 -22.01 -25.52 -22.46
C TYR A 36 -23.51 -25.44 -22.81
N LYS A 37 -24.26 -24.54 -22.17
CA LYS A 37 -25.68 -24.33 -22.48
C LYS A 37 -25.87 -23.71 -23.87
N ALA A 38 -24.94 -22.85 -24.29
CA ALA A 38 -24.95 -22.28 -25.63
C ALA A 38 -24.61 -23.31 -26.71
N THR A 39 -23.78 -24.31 -26.44
CA THR A 39 -23.44 -25.36 -27.42
C THR A 39 -24.52 -26.43 -27.57
N LYS A 40 -25.37 -26.64 -26.55
CA LYS A 40 -26.44 -27.63 -26.54
C LYS A 40 -27.70 -27.25 -27.33
N THR A 41 -27.77 -26.05 -27.91
CA THR A 41 -28.86 -25.71 -28.85
C THR A 41 -28.65 -26.41 -30.19
N ASN A 42 -29.70 -27.08 -30.67
CA ASN A 42 -29.72 -27.75 -31.97
C ASN A 42 -29.65 -26.77 -33.14
N ASP A 43 -30.03 -25.52 -32.90
CA ASP A 43 -30.04 -24.48 -33.91
C ASP A 43 -28.69 -23.77 -33.99
N ARG A 44 -28.06 -23.82 -35.17
CA ARG A 44 -26.67 -23.40 -35.38
C ARG A 44 -26.54 -21.88 -35.30
N GLU A 45 -27.55 -21.13 -35.75
CA GLU A 45 -27.58 -19.67 -35.68
C GLU A 45 -27.73 -19.20 -34.23
N ILE A 46 -28.67 -19.80 -33.49
CA ILE A 46 -28.90 -19.50 -32.06
C ILE A 46 -27.67 -19.86 -31.22
N ARG A 47 -27.01 -20.99 -31.53
CA ARG A 47 -25.74 -21.38 -30.87
C ARG A 47 -24.67 -20.32 -31.04
N THR A 48 -24.45 -19.89 -32.29
CA THR A 48 -23.39 -18.94 -32.63
C THR A 48 -23.68 -17.57 -32.01
N GLY A 49 -24.92 -17.10 -32.09
CA GLY A 49 -25.35 -15.84 -31.46
C GLY A 49 -25.19 -15.86 -29.94
N ARG A 50 -25.55 -16.96 -29.26
CA ARG A 50 -25.37 -17.10 -27.81
C ARG A 50 -23.92 -17.15 -27.39
N ILE A 51 -23.07 -17.89 -28.11
CA ILE A 51 -21.63 -17.95 -27.82
C ILE A 51 -21.00 -16.57 -28.02
N PHE A 52 -21.32 -15.89 -29.11
CA PHE A 52 -20.78 -14.56 -29.41
C PHE A 52 -21.21 -13.52 -28.37
N LEU A 53 -22.49 -13.52 -27.98
CA LEU A 53 -22.99 -12.68 -26.90
C LEU A 53 -22.27 -12.97 -25.58
N HIS A 54 -22.03 -14.25 -25.26
CA HIS A 54 -21.28 -14.64 -24.06
C HIS A 54 -19.84 -14.11 -24.11
N LEU A 55 -19.14 -14.30 -25.24
CA LEU A 55 -17.78 -13.80 -25.42
C LEU A 55 -17.69 -12.27 -25.36
N ILE A 56 -18.68 -11.54 -25.89
CA ILE A 56 -18.73 -10.07 -25.79
C ILE A 56 -18.91 -9.63 -24.34
N ILE A 57 -19.86 -10.21 -23.60
CA ILE A 57 -20.12 -9.82 -22.21
C ILE A 57 -18.88 -10.06 -21.35
N TRP A 58 -18.26 -11.22 -21.49
CA TRP A 58 -17.08 -11.59 -20.71
C TRP A 58 -15.81 -10.87 -21.17
N GLY A 59 -15.62 -10.68 -22.48
CA GLY A 59 -14.53 -9.88 -23.05
C GLY A 59 -14.64 -8.40 -22.66
N GLY A 60 -15.85 -7.84 -22.67
CA GLY A 60 -16.12 -6.47 -22.22
C GLY A 60 -15.88 -6.30 -20.73
N LEU A 61 -16.26 -7.28 -19.91
CA LEU A 61 -15.97 -7.29 -18.47
C LEU A 61 -14.46 -7.33 -18.21
N ALA A 62 -13.70 -8.16 -18.93
CA ALA A 62 -12.25 -8.20 -18.81
C ALA A 62 -11.60 -6.85 -19.19
N ALA A 63 -12.04 -6.22 -20.27
CA ALA A 63 -11.56 -4.90 -20.67
C ALA A 63 -11.88 -3.83 -19.62
N ALA A 64 -13.08 -3.86 -19.03
CA ALA A 64 -13.48 -2.95 -17.96
C ALA A 64 -12.62 -3.13 -16.69
N ILE A 65 -12.33 -4.38 -16.30
CA ILE A 65 -11.44 -4.67 -15.16
C ILE A 65 -10.03 -4.15 -15.43
N ILE A 66 -9.46 -4.43 -16.61
CA ILE A 66 -8.13 -3.94 -17.00
C ILE A 66 -8.10 -2.41 -16.99
N TYR A 67 -9.13 -1.76 -17.54
CA TYR A 67 -9.26 -0.30 -17.52
C TYR A 67 -9.36 0.22 -16.09
N ALA A 68 -10.18 -0.39 -15.23
CA ALA A 68 -10.31 0.00 -13.83
C ALA A 68 -8.98 -0.17 -13.06
N ILE A 69 -8.24 -1.26 -13.28
CA ILE A 69 -6.91 -1.47 -12.69
C ILE A 69 -5.93 -0.39 -13.21
N LYS A 70 -5.94 -0.10 -14.52
CA LYS A 70 -5.07 0.93 -15.11
C LYS A 70 -5.37 2.33 -14.56
N VAL A 71 -6.65 2.68 -14.44
CA VAL A 71 -7.09 3.95 -13.85
C VAL A 71 -6.73 4.00 -12.36
N THR A 72 -6.96 2.92 -11.62
CA THR A 72 -6.61 2.83 -10.19
C THR A 72 -5.10 2.89 -9.96
N SER A 73 -4.30 2.29 -10.85
CA SER A 73 -2.83 2.39 -10.84
C SER A 73 -2.38 3.84 -11.04
N ASN A 74 -2.95 4.54 -12.02
CA ASN A 74 -2.65 5.95 -12.26
C ASN A 74 -3.12 6.84 -11.11
N GLN A 75 -4.26 6.54 -10.50
CA GLN A 75 -4.72 7.23 -9.30
C GLN A 75 -3.84 6.92 -8.09
N ASN A 76 -3.29 5.71 -7.96
CA ASN A 76 -2.31 5.37 -6.94
C ASN A 76 -0.98 6.08 -7.18
N GLU A 77 -0.56 6.28 -8.42
CA GLU A 77 0.61 7.12 -8.73
C GLU A 77 0.34 8.60 -8.44
N ASP A 78 -0.86 9.12 -8.73
CA ASP A 78 -1.21 10.51 -8.42
C ASP A 78 -1.41 10.71 -6.90
N ILE A 79 -1.97 9.74 -6.18
CA ILE A 79 -2.03 9.72 -4.71
C ILE A 79 -0.64 9.58 -4.12
N LYS A 80 0.23 8.71 -4.66
CA LYS A 80 1.63 8.55 -4.24
C LYS A 80 2.42 9.83 -4.49
N ASN A 81 2.27 10.46 -5.65
CA ASN A 81 2.89 11.75 -5.98
C ASN A 81 2.34 12.89 -5.13
N ARG A 82 1.04 12.91 -4.80
CA ARG A 82 0.45 13.84 -3.83
C ARG A 82 0.90 13.53 -2.40
N LEU A 83 1.17 12.27 -2.04
CA LEU A 83 1.74 11.90 -0.73
C LEU A 83 3.22 12.32 -0.63
N TYR A 84 3.98 12.24 -1.73
CA TYR A 84 5.36 12.73 -1.80
C TYR A 84 5.43 14.26 -1.92
N SER A 85 4.49 14.89 -2.61
CA SER A 85 4.36 16.36 -2.73
C SER A 85 3.73 17.00 -1.49
N TYR A 86 3.00 16.23 -0.68
CA TYR A 86 2.45 16.65 0.59
C TYR A 86 3.12 15.87 1.71
N ASN A 87 4.45 16.00 1.79
CA ASN A 87 5.19 15.65 2.99
C ASN A 87 5.66 16.91 3.74
N PRO A 88 4.76 17.62 4.47
CA PRO A 88 5.19 18.65 5.41
C PRO A 88 5.94 18.07 6.64
N LYS A 89 6.20 16.74 6.70
CA LYS A 89 6.99 16.11 7.78
C LYS A 89 8.48 16.00 7.48
N ILE A 90 8.96 16.18 6.24
CA ILE A 90 10.42 16.21 6.01
C ILE A 90 11.00 17.59 6.38
N GLU A 91 10.29 18.68 6.11
CA GLU A 91 10.76 20.02 6.48
C GLU A 91 10.62 20.32 7.98
N ASN A 92 9.63 19.72 8.66
CA ASN A 92 9.48 19.86 10.11
C ASN A 92 10.32 18.90 10.95
N GLN A 93 10.91 17.84 10.39
CA GLN A 93 11.71 16.90 11.19
C GLN A 93 13.15 17.40 11.37
N SER A 94 13.70 18.17 10.42
CA SER A 94 14.98 18.87 10.59
C SER A 94 14.83 20.06 11.55
N SER A 95 13.81 20.91 11.37
CA SER A 95 13.57 22.06 12.28
C SER A 95 13.22 21.62 13.70
N PHE A 96 12.41 20.56 13.89
CA PHE A 96 12.08 20.04 15.22
C PHE A 96 13.27 19.33 15.89
N ARG A 97 14.15 18.64 15.14
CA ARG A 97 15.40 18.11 15.71
C ARG A 97 16.36 19.22 16.11
N GLU A 98 16.44 20.29 15.30
CA GLU A 98 17.31 21.43 15.59
C GLU A 98 16.83 22.20 16.84
N ASP A 99 15.53 22.45 16.96
CA ASP A 99 14.94 23.13 18.12
C ASP A 99 14.98 22.27 19.39
N SER A 100 14.78 20.96 19.28
CA SER A 100 14.92 20.02 20.39
C SER A 100 16.37 19.92 20.89
N ASN A 101 17.35 19.88 19.98
CA ASN A 101 18.78 19.87 20.35
C ASN A 101 19.20 21.18 21.01
N LYS A 102 18.75 22.34 20.48
CA LYS A 102 18.99 23.66 21.12
C LYS A 102 18.39 23.71 22.53
N MET A 103 17.18 23.19 22.72
CA MET A 103 16.54 23.14 24.04
C MET A 103 17.25 22.18 25.02
N GLN A 104 17.81 21.05 24.53
CA GLN A 104 18.60 20.14 25.36
C GLN A 104 19.96 20.72 25.74
N ILE A 105 20.64 21.41 24.82
CA ILE A 105 21.90 22.13 25.11
C ILE A 105 21.66 23.22 26.16
N ALA A 106 20.56 23.99 26.06
CA ALA A 106 20.23 25.00 27.06
C ALA A 106 19.94 24.39 28.45
N LYS A 107 19.35 23.20 28.53
CA LYS A 107 19.20 22.47 29.81
C LYS A 107 20.55 22.02 30.36
N ILE A 108 21.46 21.54 29.52
CA ILE A 108 22.81 21.12 29.92
C ILE A 108 23.63 22.32 30.43
N ASP A 109 23.51 23.49 29.78
CA ASP A 109 24.15 24.72 30.23
C ASP A 109 23.61 25.17 31.61
N LYS A 110 22.30 25.07 31.86
CA LYS A 110 21.70 25.32 33.18
C LYS A 110 22.17 24.35 34.26
N LEU A 111 22.41 23.07 33.92
CA LEU A 111 22.94 22.09 34.87
C LEU A 111 24.38 22.40 35.28
N LEU A 112 25.19 22.97 34.37
CA LEU A 112 26.53 23.44 34.71
C LEU A 112 26.46 24.71 35.58
N GLU A 113 25.56 25.64 35.27
CA GLU A 113 25.34 26.86 36.05
C GLU A 113 24.88 26.55 37.48
N SER A 114 24.02 25.55 37.66
CA SER A 114 23.59 25.07 38.98
C SER A 114 24.64 24.22 39.72
N LYS A 115 25.86 24.05 39.17
CA LYS A 115 26.93 23.16 39.67
C LYS A 115 26.50 21.70 39.85
N SER A 116 25.41 21.28 39.21
CA SER A 116 24.90 19.91 39.29
C SER A 116 25.68 18.91 38.44
N ILE A 117 26.49 19.39 37.50
CA ILE A 117 27.42 18.59 36.69
C ILE A 117 28.81 19.23 36.66
N THR A 118 29.83 18.41 36.46
CA THR A 118 31.21 18.90 36.31
C THR A 118 31.49 19.44 34.91
N LYS A 119 32.54 20.25 34.74
CA LYS A 119 32.94 20.81 33.44
C LYS A 119 33.28 19.71 32.40
N GLU A 120 33.80 18.56 32.84
CA GLU A 120 34.10 17.44 31.95
C GLU A 120 32.83 16.72 31.47
N GLU A 121 31.84 16.55 32.34
CA GLU A 121 30.55 15.93 31.99
C GLU A 121 29.72 16.83 31.07
N HIS A 122 29.74 18.14 31.31
CA HIS A 122 29.12 19.13 30.43
C HIS A 122 29.67 19.06 29.00
N LYS A 123 31.00 18.97 28.86
CA LYS A 123 31.66 18.86 27.55
C LYS A 123 31.25 17.59 26.80
N LYS A 124 31.24 16.43 27.48
CA LYS A 124 30.82 15.15 26.89
C LYS A 124 29.34 15.15 26.49
N LEU A 125 28.47 15.73 27.31
CA LEU A 125 27.04 15.80 27.04
C LEU A 125 26.76 16.75 25.86
N LYS A 126 27.40 17.92 25.80
CA LYS A 126 27.23 18.87 24.69
C LYS A 126 27.68 18.29 23.34
N GLU A 127 28.78 17.54 23.32
CA GLU A 127 29.28 16.86 22.12
C GLU A 127 28.27 15.83 21.57
N LYS A 128 27.55 15.13 22.46
CA LYS A 128 26.52 14.13 22.08
C LYS A 128 25.30 14.74 21.36
N TYR A 129 24.95 16.00 21.64
CA TYR A 129 23.78 16.67 21.06
C TYR A 129 24.12 17.67 19.93
N THR A 130 25.41 17.85 19.63
CA THR A 130 25.90 18.74 18.55
C THR A 130 26.27 17.96 17.27
N LYS A 131 26.19 16.62 17.30
CA LYS A 131 26.54 15.70 16.19
C LYS A 131 25.29 15.12 15.55
#